data_AF-A0A6P1TS02-F1
#
_entry.id   AF-A0A6P1TS02-F1
#
_cell.length_a   1.000
_cell.length_b   1.000
_cell.length_c   1.000
_cell.angle_alpha   90.00
_cell.angle_beta   90.00
_cell.angle_gamma   90.00
#
_symmetry.space_group_name_H-M   'P 1'
#
loop_
_entity.id
_entity.type
_entity.pdbx_description
1 polymer ?
#
loop_
_entity_poly.entity_id
_entity_poly.type
_entity_poly.pdbx_seq_one_letter_code
_entity_poly.pdbx_strand_id
1 'polypeptide(L)' 'MKVINWGIIGAGNISASFTAALKQMEYTELTAVASRDVNKAKKFAEKFGIRKWDLVLPYL' A
#
# COMPACT_ATOMS: atom_id res chain seq x y z
N MET A 1 18.73 -13.35 3.41
CA MET A 1 18.25 -11.97 3.17
C MET A 1 16.91 -11.77 3.88
N LYS A 2 16.63 -10.57 4.40
CA LYS A 2 15.35 -10.25 5.07
C LYS A 2 14.41 -9.54 4.10
N VAL A 3 13.16 -10.00 4.03
CA VAL A 3 12.10 -9.32 3.28
C VAL A 3 11.64 -8.11 4.08
N ILE A 4 11.60 -6.94 3.46
CA ILE A 4 11.11 -5.70 4.05
C ILE A 4 9.61 -5.59 3.80
N ASN A 5 8.84 -5.50 4.88
CA ASN A 5 7.39 -5.29 4.81
C ASN A 5 7.10 -3.79 4.73
N TRP A 6 6.48 -3.38 3.63
CA TRP A 6 6.11 -1.99 3.38
C TRP A 6 4.63 -1.74 3.64
N GLY A 7 4.36 -0.58 4.23
CA GLY A 7 3.03 -0.02 4.39
C GLY A 7 2.96 1.32 3.66
N ILE A 8 1.90 1.56 2.90
CA ILE A 8 1.68 2.81 2.17
C ILE A 8 0.59 3.62 2.85
N ILE A 9 0.84 4.91 3.06
CA ILE A 9 -0.15 5.84 3.58
C ILE A 9 -0.50 6.84 2.48
N GLY A 10 -1.76 6.87 2.09
CA GLY A 10 -2.30 7.65 0.98
C GLY A 10 -2.42 6.82 -0.30
N ALA A 11 -3.63 6.47 -0.72
CA ALA A 11 -3.92 5.83 -2.00
C ALA A 11 -3.98 6.85 -3.15
N GLY A 12 -2.87 7.57 -3.39
CA GLY A 12 -2.72 8.57 -4.44
C GLY A 12 -1.89 8.10 -5.64
N ASN A 13 -1.74 8.95 -6.66
CA ASN A 13 -0.95 8.63 -7.86
C ASN A 13 0.54 8.39 -7.55
N ILE A 14 1.13 9.18 -6.64
CA ILE A 14 2.55 9.02 -6.26
C ILE A 14 2.76 7.66 -5.60
N SER A 15 1.88 7.29 -4.67
CA SER A 15 1.91 5.99 -4.01
C SER A 15 1.77 4.84 -5.00
N ALA A 16 0.94 4.99 -6.04
CA ALA A 16 0.80 3.98 -7.09
C ALA A 16 2.11 3.74 -7.84
N SER A 17 2.79 4.81 -8.25
CA SER A 17 4.10 4.71 -8.90
C SER A 17 5.15 4.10 -7.97
N PHE A 18 5.15 4.47 -6.68
CA PHE A 18 6.06 3.91 -5.69
C PHE A 18 5.82 2.40 -5.48
N THR A 19 4.56 1.98 -5.42
CA THR A 19 4.17 0.56 -5.29
C THR A 19 4.62 -0.26 -6.50
N ALA A 20 4.49 0.32 -7.70
CA ALA A 20 4.92 -0.33 -8.95
C ALA A 20 6.45 -0.50 -9.01
N ALA A 21 7.22 0.46 -8.48
CA ALA A 21 8.66 0.34 -8.34
C ALA A 21 9.06 -0.71 -7.28
N LEU A 22 8.41 -0.69 -6.11
CA LEU A 22 8.61 -1.68 -5.05
C LEU A 22 8.34 -3.11 -5.53
N LYS A 23 7.34 -3.31 -6.39
CA LYS A 23 7.02 -4.63 -6.93
C LYS A 23 8.12 -5.20 -7.85
N GLN A 24 9.00 -4.36 -8.36
CA GLN A 24 10.16 -4.76 -9.17
C GLN A 24 11.42 -5.02 -8.32
N MET A 25 11.41 -4.61 -7.05
CA MET A 25 12.52 -4.87 -6.13
C MET A 25 12.42 -6.28 -5.55
N GLU A 26 13.54 -6.98 -5.50
CA GLU A 26 13.64 -8.22 -4.75
C GLU A 26 13.67 -7.91 -3.25
N TYR A 27 13.10 -8.81 -2.44
CA TYR A 27 13.05 -8.70 -0.97
C TYR A 27 12.17 -7.59 -0.40
N THR A 28 11.14 -7.14 -1.13
CA THR A 28 10.14 -6.21 -0.62
C THR A 28 8.73 -6.74 -0.80
N GLU A 29 7.91 -6.69 0.26
CA GLU A 29 6.51 -7.08 0.22
C GLU A 29 5.62 -5.93 0.72
N LEU A 30 4.60 -5.61 -0.07
CA LEU A 30 3.57 -4.63 0.32
C LEU A 30 2.49 -5.32 1.14
N THR A 31 2.44 -4.98 2.42
CA THR A 31 1.58 -5.66 3.39
C THR A 31 0.35 -4.86 3.76
N ALA A 32 0.43 -3.52 3.69
CA ALA A 32 -0.62 -2.62 4.13
C ALA A 32 -0.77 -1.35 3.28
N VAL A 33 -2.00 -0.85 3.15
CA VAL A 33 -2.30 0.49 2.64
C VAL A 33 -3.31 1.18 3.57
N ALA A 34 -3.07 2.44 3.90
CA ALA A 34 -3.95 3.29 4.68
C ALA A 34 -4.35 4.51 3.85
N SER A 35 -5.59 4.97 3.95
CA SER A 35 -6.00 6.23 3.33
C SER A 35 -7.18 6.84 4.09
N ARG A 36 -7.34 8.16 3.98
CA ARG A 36 -8.52 8.89 4.48
C ARG A 36 -9.81 8.42 3.80
N ASP A 37 -9.71 7.95 2.55
CA ASP A 37 -10.82 7.37 1.81
C ASP A 37 -10.68 5.84 1.76
N VAL A 38 -11.53 5.14 2.51
CA VAL A 38 -11.58 3.67 2.55
C VAL A 38 -11.78 3.06 1.14
N ASN A 39 -12.64 3.67 0.33
CA ASN A 39 -12.87 3.25 -1.04
C ASN A 39 -11.62 3.35 -1.93
N LYS A 40 -10.78 4.37 -1.72
CA LYS A 40 -9.52 4.50 -2.46
C LYS A 40 -8.50 3.48 -1.96
N ALA A 41 -8.39 3.30 -0.64
CA ALA A 41 -7.53 2.27 -0.05
C ALA A 41 -7.88 0.86 -0.57
N LYS A 42 -9.17 0.51 -0.59
CA LYS A 42 -9.65 -0.77 -1.12
C LYS A 42 -9.28 -0.97 -2.58
N LYS A 43 -9.61 -0.01 -3.47
CA LYS A 43 -9.27 -0.07 -4.89
C LYS A 43 -7.76 -0.22 -5.12
N PHE A 44 -6.97 0.48 -4.31
CA PHE A 44 -5.52 0.40 -4.37
C PHE A 44 -5.01 -0.98 -3.94
N ALA A 45 -5.57 -1.52 -2.86
CA ALA A 45 -5.24 -2.85 -2.38
C ALA A 45 -5.58 -3.94 -3.38
N GLU A 46 -6.76 -3.87 -4.01
CA GLU A 46 -7.16 -4.79 -5.08
C GLU A 46 -6.23 -4.69 -6.29
N LYS A 47 -5.84 -3.47 -6.69
CA LYS A 47 -4.94 -3.24 -7.83
C LYS A 47 -3.53 -3.82 -7.60
N PHE A 48 -3.04 -3.78 -6.37
CA PHE A 48 -1.66 -4.18 -6.05
C PHE A 48 -1.55 -5.51 -5.28
N GLY A 49 -2.67 -6.13 -4.89
CA GLY A 49 -2.71 -7.38 -4.13
C GLY A 49 -2.40 -7.23 -2.64
N ILE A 50 -2.70 -6.07 -2.05
CA ILE A 50 -2.36 -5.76 -0.65
C ILE A 50 -3.40 -6.38 0.28
N ARG A 51 -2.92 -7.10 1.31
CA ARG A 51 -3.80 -7.86 2.23
C ARG A 51 -4.49 -6.98 3.27
N LYS A 52 -3.85 -5.91 3.74
CA LYS A 52 -4.44 -4.97 4.72
C LYS A 52 -4.71 -3.61 4.07
N TRP A 53 -5.97 -3.17 4.11
CA TRP A 53 -6.41 -1.88 3.55
C TRP A 53 -7.45 -1.16 4.40
N ASP A 54 -7.92 -1.84 5.44
CA ASP A 54 -8.89 -1.40 6.44
C ASP A 54 -8.27 -0.49 7.52
N LEU A 55 -7.00 -0.14 7.37
CA LEU A 55 -6.31 0.83 8.22
C LEU A 55 -6.80 2.23 7.89
N VAL A 56 -8.03 2.53 8.31
CA VAL A 56 -8.54 3.90 8.40
C VAL A 56 -7.85 4.51 9.62
N LEU A 57 -6.75 5.23 9.40
CA LEU A 57 -6.09 5.96 10.48
C LEU A 57 -6.98 7.18 10.79
N PRO A 58 -7.72 7.19 11.92
CA PRO A 58 -8.67 8.27 12.23
C PRO A 58 -7.95 9.55 12.68
N TYR A 59 -6.61 9.50 12.81
CA TYR A 59 -5.78 10.50 13.49
C TYR A 59 -4.65 11.05 12.61
N LEU A 60 -4.77 10.96 11.28
CA LEU A 60 -3.81 11.48 10.29
C LEU A 60 -4.49 12.49 9.37
#